data_AF-X1QZG7-F1
#
_entry.id   AF-X1QZG7-F1
#
_cell.length_a   1.000
_cell.length_b   1.000
_cell.length_c   1.000
_cell.angle_alpha   90.00
_cell.angle_beta   90.00
_cell.angle_gamma   90.00
#
_symmetry.space_group_name_H-M   'P 1'
#
loop_
_entity.id
_entity.type
_entity.pdbx_description
1 polymer ?
#
loop_
_entity_poly.entity_id
_entity_poly.type
_entity_poly.pdbx_seq_one_letter_code
_entity_poly.pdbx_strand_id
1 'polypeptide(L)' 'IYFEKKEYSQAIEYLESVIKTSSYNAEAYYYLGLSYDKIGEKEKAREFLSRVIELAPQSEFAQEAEKKLKKIN' A
#
# COMPACT_ATOMS: atom_id res chain seq x y z
N ILE A 1 -19.05 5.19 -1.02
CA ILE A 1 -18.07 4.66 -1.99
C ILE A 1 -17.45 5.73 -2.91
N TYR A 2 -18.18 6.71 -3.49
CA TYR A 2 -17.53 7.69 -4.39
C TYR A 2 -16.54 8.64 -3.69
N PHE A 3 -16.90 9.13 -2.49
CA PHE A 3 -16.02 10.00 -1.68
C PHE A 3 -14.76 9.27 -1.21
N GLU A 4 -14.90 8.06 -0.68
CA GLU A 4 -13.76 7.26 -0.21
C GLU A 4 -12.80 6.97 -1.37
N LYS A 5 -13.31 6.59 -2.55
CA LYS A 5 -12.45 6.41 -3.74
C LYS A 5 -11.66 7.65 -4.11
N LYS A 6 -12.28 8.84 -4.04
CA LYS A 6 -11.60 10.11 -4.30
C LYS A 6 -10.49 10.36 -3.28
N GLU A 7 -10.74 10.12 -2.01
CA GLU A 7 -9.75 10.26 -0.94
C GLU A 7 -8.59 9.28 -1.11
N TYR A 8 -8.86 8.03 -1.47
CA TYR A 8 -7.81 7.04 -1.76
C TYR A 8 -6.99 7.41 -2.99
N SER A 9 -7.59 7.98 -4.04
CA SER A 9 -6.83 8.49 -5.20
C SER A 9 -5.89 9.63 -4.81
N GLN A 10 -6.33 10.56 -3.97
CA GLN A 10 -5.46 11.64 -3.48
C GLN A 10 -4.35 11.10 -2.55
N ALA A 11 -4.68 10.10 -1.72
CA ALA A 11 -3.69 9.42 -0.88
C ALA A 11 -2.64 8.70 -1.73
N ILE A 12 -3.05 8.05 -2.82
CA ILE A 12 -2.14 7.41 -3.78
C ILE A 12 -1.17 8.44 -4.37
N GLU A 13 -1.66 9.57 -4.88
CA GLU A 13 -0.79 10.62 -5.44
C GLU A 13 0.23 11.13 -4.43
N TYR A 14 -0.21 11.38 -3.19
CA TYR A 14 0.68 11.82 -2.12
C TYR A 14 1.73 10.75 -1.79
N LEU A 15 1.32 9.52 -1.56
CA LEU A 15 2.20 8.41 -1.20
C LEU A 15 3.18 8.05 -2.32
N GLU A 16 2.77 8.16 -3.59
CA GLU A 16 3.65 8.00 -4.74
C GLU A 16 4.75 9.07 -4.77
N SER A 17 4.43 10.31 -4.38
CA SER A 17 5.44 11.37 -4.23
C SER A 17 6.41 11.08 -3.08
N VAL A 18 5.93 10.47 -1.99
CA VAL A 18 6.76 10.07 -0.84
C VAL A 18 7.74 8.98 -1.25
N ILE A 19 7.31 7.93 -1.94
CA ILE A 19 8.23 6.84 -2.33
C ILE A 19 9.24 7.27 -3.41
N LYS A 20 8.93 8.31 -4.20
CA LYS A 20 9.87 8.91 -5.16
C LYS A 20 11.00 9.67 -4.48
N THR A 21 10.70 10.32 -3.34
CA THR A 21 11.67 11.12 -2.58
C THR A 21 12.39 10.30 -1.50
N SER A 22 11.72 9.28 -0.96
CA SER A 22 12.21 8.36 0.06
C SER A 22 11.78 6.92 -0.27
N SER A 23 12.63 6.22 -1.02
CA SER A 23 12.37 4.85 -1.50
C SER A 23 12.43 3.76 -0.42
N TYR A 24 12.77 4.10 0.83
CA TYR A 24 12.85 3.16 1.95
C TYR A 24 11.81 3.47 3.05
N ASN A 25 10.57 3.78 2.65
CA ASN A 25 9.49 4.03 3.60
C ASN A 25 8.44 2.90 3.54
N ALA A 26 8.63 1.84 4.33
CA ALA A 26 7.74 0.69 4.39
C ALA A 26 6.29 1.06 4.77
N GLU A 27 6.10 2.09 5.59
CA GLU A 27 4.77 2.63 5.93
C GLU A 27 4.08 3.23 4.70
N ALA A 28 4.81 4.02 3.89
CA ALA A 28 4.27 4.60 2.67
C ALA A 28 3.86 3.52 1.66
N TYR A 29 4.70 2.50 1.45
CA TYR A 29 4.36 1.34 0.61
C TYR A 29 3.13 0.59 1.13
N TYR A 30 2.99 0.45 2.46
CA TYR A 30 1.84 -0.23 3.07
C TYR A 30 0.53 0.53 2.81
N TYR A 31 0.49 1.83 3.11
CA TYR A 31 -0.70 2.63 2.86
C TYR A 31 -1.03 2.78 1.38
N LEU A 32 -0.02 2.74 0.51
CA LEU A 32 -0.23 2.76 -0.94
C LEU A 32 -0.93 1.48 -1.40
N GLY A 33 -0.46 0.31 -0.93
CA GLY A 33 -1.11 -0.97 -1.18
C GLY A 33 -2.55 -1.04 -0.65
N LEU A 34 -2.80 -0.54 0.55
CA LEU A 34 -4.17 -0.43 1.10
C LEU A 34 -5.06 0.47 0.26
N SER A 35 -4.55 1.63 -0.18
CA SER A 35 -5.32 2.58 -0.97
C SER A 35 -5.70 1.99 -2.33
N TYR A 36 -4.78 1.25 -2.96
CA TYR A 36 -5.05 0.52 -4.20
C TYR A 36 -6.10 -0.59 -4.01
N ASP A 37 -6.05 -1.35 -2.92
CA ASP A 37 -7.07 -2.36 -2.59
C ASP A 37 -8.46 -1.71 -2.46
N LYS A 38 -8.53 -0.56 -1.79
CA LYS A 38 -9.78 0.17 -1.55
C LYS A 38 -10.44 0.73 -2.80
N ILE A 39 -9.66 1.04 -3.84
CA ILE A 39 -10.22 1.50 -5.13
C ILE A 39 -10.55 0.34 -6.08
N GLY A 40 -10.12 -0.88 -5.74
CA GLY A 40 -10.36 -2.12 -6.50
C GLY A 40 -9.17 -2.59 -7.34
N GLU A 41 -8.03 -1.91 -7.25
CA GLU A 41 -6.81 -2.20 -8.00
C GLU A 41 -5.97 -3.25 -7.27
N LYS A 42 -6.48 -4.48 -7.23
CA LYS A 42 -5.93 -5.58 -6.42
C LYS A 42 -4.49 -5.96 -6.79
N GLU A 43 -4.13 -5.95 -8.07
CA GLU A 43 -2.77 -6.30 -8.50
C GLU A 43 -1.74 -5.30 -7.98
N LYS A 44 -2.05 -4.00 -8.09
CA LYS A 44 -1.21 -2.94 -7.50
C LYS A 44 -1.15 -3.04 -5.99
N ALA A 45 -2.29 -3.36 -5.34
CA ALA A 45 -2.30 -3.59 -3.91
C ALA A 45 -1.33 -4.71 -3.50
N ARG A 46 -1.34 -5.84 -4.24
CA ARG A 46 -0.41 -6.95 -3.99
C ARG A 46 1.04 -6.55 -4.20
N GLU A 47 1.33 -5.84 -5.28
CA GLU A 47 2.68 -5.36 -5.60
C GLU A 47 3.25 -4.52 -4.45
N PHE A 48 2.53 -3.48 -4.04
CA PHE A 48 3.02 -2.56 -3.01
C PHE A 48 3.08 -3.21 -1.62
N LEU A 49 2.10 -4.05 -1.25
CA LEU A 49 2.16 -4.80 0.02
C LEU A 49 3.31 -5.81 0.05
N SER A 50 3.63 -6.45 -1.09
CA SER A 50 4.79 -7.35 -1.17
C SER A 50 6.10 -6.58 -0.97
N ARG A 51 6.18 -5.36 -1.51
CA ARG A 51 7.34 -4.48 -1.33
C ARG A 51 7.57 -4.10 0.14
N VAL A 52 6.51 -3.97 0.95
CA VAL A 52 6.64 -3.75 2.40
C VAL A 52 7.40 -4.89 3.07
N ILE A 53 7.07 -6.14 2.71
CA ILE A 53 7.70 -7.34 3.27
C ILE A 53 9.17 -7.41 2.86
N GLU A 54 9.50 -7.03 1.62
CA GLU A 54 10.88 -6.99 1.15
C GLU A 54 11.71 -5.89 1.83
N LEU A 55 11.13 -4.71 2.03
CA LEU A 55 11.85 -3.55 2.59
C LEU A 55 12.02 -3.64 4.11
N ALA A 56 11.02 -4.16 4.82
CA ALA A 56 11.01 -4.18 6.28
C ALA A 56 10.37 -5.47 6.83
N PRO A 57 10.96 -6.65 6.59
CA PRO A 57 10.35 -7.95 6.90
C PRO A 57 10.04 -8.15 8.40
N GLN A 58 10.74 -7.46 9.29
CA GLN A 58 10.53 -7.55 10.74
C GLN A 58 9.61 -6.45 11.28
N SER A 59 9.11 -5.55 10.43
CA SER A 59 8.21 -4.47 10.85
C SER A 59 6.78 -4.96 11.05
N GLU A 60 6.03 -4.22 11.87
CA GLU A 60 4.59 -4.44 12.02
C GLU A 60 3.86 -4.29 10.69
N PHE A 61 4.30 -3.37 9.82
CA PHE A 61 3.74 -3.17 8.49
C PHE A 61 3.90 -4.41 7.60
N ALA A 62 5.04 -5.12 7.68
CA ALA A 62 5.21 -6.36 6.93
C ALA A 62 4.26 -7.47 7.42
N GLN A 63 4.10 -7.61 8.74
CA GLN A 63 3.16 -8.58 9.31
C GLN A 63 1.71 -8.27 8.91
N GLU A 64 1.33 -7.00 8.91
CA GLU A 64 0.02 -6.57 8.43
C GLU A 64 -0.15 -6.75 6.92
N ALA A 65 0.90 -6.47 6.13
CA ALA A 65 0.90 -6.66 4.69
C ALA A 65 0.67 -8.12 4.32
N GLU A 66 1.35 -9.06 4.99
CA GLU A 66 1.12 -10.50 4.79
C GLU A 66 -0.33 -10.90 5.07
N LYS A 67 -0.91 -10.42 6.17
CA LYS A 67 -2.32 -10.68 6.51
C LYS A 67 -3.27 -10.14 5.45
N LYS A 68 -2.96 -8.98 4.86
CA LYS A 68 -3.77 -8.37 3.80
C LYS A 68 -3.61 -9.10 2.48
N LEU A 69 -2.40 -9.45 2.06
CA LEU A 69 -2.14 -10.23 0.85
C LEU A 69 -2.95 -11.54 0.80
N LYS A 70 -3.06 -12.23 1.94
CA LYS A 70 -3.88 -13.47 2.07
C LYS A 70 -5.38 -13.24 1.89
N LYS A 71 -5.87 -12.00 2.05
CA LYS A 71 -7.29 -11.63 1.94
C LYS A 71 -7.64 -11.01 0.59
N ILE A 72 -6.65 -10.54 -0.15
CA ILE A 72 -6.86 -10.09 -1.52
C ILE A 72 -7.08 -11.35 -2.36
N ASN A 73 -8.32 -11.54 -2.83
CA ASN A 73 -8.72 -12.63 -3.76
C ASN A 73 -8.36 -12.28 -5.19
#